data_AF-A0A7V2ZIF9-F1
#
_entry.id   AF-A0A7V2ZIF9-F1
#
_cell.length_a   1.000
_cell.length_b   1.000
_cell.length_c   1.000
_cell.angle_alpha   90.00
_cell.angle_beta   90.00
_cell.angle_gamma   90.00
#
_symmetry.space_group_name_H-M   'P 1'
#
loop_
_entity.id
_entity.type
_entity.pdbx_description
1 polymer ?
#
loop_
_entity_poly.entity_id
_entity_poly.type
_entity_poly.pdbx_seq_one_letter_code
_entity_poly.pdbx_strand_id
1 'polypeptide(L)'
;MMLNLKWEGPFYFQNIRADKSVFESPISQQKGIYLWAVKKDEHYLINYVGITSKSFNERFMKHIEDMYCGKSIIYDFELLQKGNKKPIYIPTGSVLDFAKIHKEIAPIINDYLNLFSLFLLPIKSSKNVLERIESAIIINLKNNSNVSSFLDNYKPSRLKLITDEQIEICFTNELFFGLGTSLVA
;
A
#
# COMPACT_ATOMS: atom_id res chain seq x y z
N MET A 1 -7.45 21.60 10.30
CA MET A 1 -8.21 20.45 10.85
C MET A 1 -7.22 19.47 11.48
N MET A 2 -7.51 18.92 12.66
CA MET A 2 -6.69 17.88 13.30
C MET A 2 -7.40 16.53 13.24
N LEU A 3 -6.71 15.48 12.80
CA LEU A 3 -7.21 14.12 12.69
C LEU A 3 -6.35 13.16 13.53
N ASN A 4 -6.96 12.53 14.53
CA ASN A 4 -6.35 11.43 15.28
C ASN A 4 -6.74 10.11 14.61
N LEU A 5 -5.79 9.50 13.91
CA LEU A 5 -6.04 8.33 13.09
C LEU A 5 -5.31 7.12 13.66
N LYS A 6 -5.93 5.95 13.51
CA LYS A 6 -5.37 4.67 13.95
C LYS A 6 -5.33 3.70 12.79
N TRP A 7 -4.15 3.13 12.56
CA TRP A 7 -3.97 2.06 11.60
C TRP A 7 -4.62 0.78 12.12
N GLU A 8 -5.47 0.19 11.29
CA GLU A 8 -6.09 -1.09 11.53
C GLU A 8 -5.34 -2.15 10.72
N GLY A 9 -5.00 -3.26 11.36
CA GLY A 9 -4.17 -4.32 10.79
C GLY A 9 -3.13 -4.87 11.77
N PRO A 10 -2.19 -5.71 11.30
CA PRO A 10 -2.04 -6.14 9.91
C PRO A 10 -3.18 -7.08 9.46
N PHE A 11 -3.65 -6.88 8.22
CA PHE A 11 -4.48 -7.82 7.46
C PHE A 11 -3.65 -8.46 6.34
N TYR A 12 -4.21 -9.50 5.71
CA TYR A 12 -3.54 -10.23 4.61
C TYR A 12 -4.50 -10.49 3.46
N PHE A 13 -4.00 -10.67 2.24
CA PHE A 13 -4.83 -11.01 1.09
C PHE A 13 -5.40 -12.44 1.18
N GLN A 14 -4.62 -13.38 1.71
CA GLN A 14 -4.99 -14.79 1.80
C GLN A 14 -4.99 -15.24 3.27
N ASN A 15 -5.91 -16.15 3.60
CA ASN A 15 -6.09 -16.71 4.94
C ASN A 15 -5.08 -17.84 5.25
N ILE A 16 -3.84 -17.72 4.74
CA ILE A 16 -2.79 -18.75 4.98
C ILE A 16 -2.21 -18.60 6.39
N ARG A 17 -2.33 -17.41 7.01
CA ARG A 17 -1.81 -17.10 8.34
C ARG A 17 -2.93 -16.52 9.23
N ALA A 18 -3.87 -17.38 9.62
CA ALA A 18 -4.97 -17.08 10.55
C ALA A 18 -5.99 -16.03 10.09
N ASP A 19 -7.11 -15.97 10.83
CA ASP A 19 -8.40 -15.28 10.68
C ASP A 19 -8.37 -13.75 10.41
N LYS A 20 -7.44 -13.27 9.58
CA LYS A 20 -7.18 -11.85 9.30
C LYS A 20 -7.14 -11.55 7.81
N SER A 21 -7.87 -12.32 7.02
CA SER A 21 -8.13 -11.96 5.62
C SER A 21 -8.74 -10.56 5.57
N VAL A 22 -8.16 -9.68 4.75
CA VAL A 22 -8.67 -8.32 4.56
C VAL A 22 -10.07 -8.34 3.95
N PHE A 23 -10.44 -9.40 3.22
CA PHE A 23 -11.72 -9.50 2.53
C PHE A 23 -12.87 -9.94 3.45
N GLU A 24 -12.55 -10.56 4.58
CA GLU A 24 -13.52 -11.04 5.57
C GLU A 24 -13.80 -9.98 6.66
N SER A 25 -12.92 -8.99 6.80
CA SER A 25 -13.06 -7.94 7.80
C SER A 25 -14.11 -6.89 7.40
N PRO A 26 -15.05 -6.49 8.28
CA PRO A 26 -16.04 -5.45 7.98
C PRO A 26 -15.41 -4.10 7.56
N ILE A 27 -14.18 -3.83 8.00
CA ILE A 27 -13.43 -2.63 7.61
C ILE A 27 -13.17 -2.58 6.11
N SER A 28 -13.15 -3.72 5.42
CA SER A 28 -12.89 -3.83 3.98
C SER A 28 -13.93 -3.10 3.14
N GLN A 29 -15.13 -2.93 3.68
CA GLN A 29 -16.24 -2.23 3.02
C GLN A 29 -16.13 -0.70 3.15
N GLN A 30 -15.16 -0.22 3.93
CA GLN A 30 -14.92 1.21 4.12
C GLN A 30 -13.97 1.77 3.07
N LYS A 31 -13.89 3.11 3.03
CA LYS A 31 -13.00 3.88 2.16
C LYS A 31 -11.90 4.55 2.98
N GLY A 32 -10.79 4.92 2.35
CA GLY A 32 -9.70 5.60 3.04
C GLY A 32 -8.35 5.33 2.42
N ILE A 33 -7.34 5.22 3.27
CA ILE A 33 -5.93 5.03 2.91
C ILE A 33 -5.50 3.63 3.30
N TYR A 34 -4.63 3.02 2.50
CA TYR A 34 -4.05 1.73 2.82
C TYR A 34 -2.55 1.73 2.55
N LEU A 35 -1.86 0.88 3.29
CA LEU A 35 -0.44 0.60 3.14
C LEU A 35 -0.24 -0.86 2.78
N TRP A 36 0.70 -1.12 1.88
CA TRP A 36 1.29 -2.44 1.72
C TRP A 36 2.67 -2.38 2.34
N ALA A 37 2.90 -3.21 3.35
CA ALA A 37 4.13 -3.18 4.11
C ALA A 37 4.71 -4.58 4.32
N VAL A 38 6.03 -4.64 4.44
CA VAL A 38 6.76 -5.86 4.73
C VAL A 38 7.23 -5.79 6.19
N LYS A 39 6.99 -6.86 6.96
CA LYS A 39 7.46 -6.94 8.34
C LYS A 39 9.00 -7.02 8.34
N LYS A 40 9.66 -6.16 9.12
CA LYS A 40 11.10 -6.16 9.35
C LYS A 40 11.35 -5.92 10.83
N ASP A 41 11.89 -6.93 11.51
CA ASP A 41 12.02 -6.97 12.97
C ASP A 41 10.66 -6.69 13.65
N GLU A 42 10.61 -5.78 14.61
CA GLU A 42 9.39 -5.37 15.32
C GLU A 42 8.55 -4.30 14.59
N HIS A 43 8.98 -3.87 13.40
CA HIS A 43 8.34 -2.80 12.64
C HIS A 43 7.97 -3.24 11.22
N TYR A 44 7.46 -2.28 10.44
CA TYR A 44 7.05 -2.49 9.06
C TYR A 44 7.72 -1.49 8.12
N LEU A 45 8.24 -1.99 6.99
CA LEU A 45 8.70 -1.18 5.87
C LEU A 45 7.55 -0.98 4.88
N ILE A 46 7.16 0.27 4.65
CA ILE A 46 6.09 0.61 3.71
C ILE A 46 6.64 0.52 2.28
N ASN A 47 6.08 -0.39 1.49
CA ASN A 47 6.38 -0.51 0.06
C ASN A 47 5.43 0.33 -0.80
N TYR A 48 4.15 0.43 -0.42
CA TYR A 48 3.18 1.18 -1.21
C TYR A 48 2.14 1.87 -0.33
N VAL A 49 1.76 3.08 -0.70
CA VAL A 49 0.68 3.88 -0.11
C VAL A 49 -0.40 4.05 -1.18
N GLY A 50 -1.66 3.85 -0.85
CA GLY A 50 -2.74 4.12 -1.78
C GLY A 50 -4.02 4.58 -1.11
N ILE A 51 -4.94 5.09 -1.93
CA ILE A 51 -6.28 5.49 -1.49
C ILE A 51 -7.36 4.70 -2.21
N THR A 52 -8.55 4.66 -1.62
CA THR A 52 -9.78 4.26 -2.28
C THR A 52 -10.93 5.17 -1.83
N SER A 53 -11.73 5.63 -2.80
CA SER A 53 -12.98 6.35 -2.54
C SER A 53 -14.21 5.45 -2.59
N LYS A 54 -14.04 4.19 -3.01
CA LYS A 54 -15.03 3.11 -2.96
C LYS A 54 -14.75 2.27 -1.71
N SER A 55 -14.74 0.95 -1.80
CA SER A 55 -14.29 0.08 -0.70
C SER A 55 -12.80 -0.28 -0.81
N PHE A 56 -12.18 -0.68 0.30
CA PHE A 56 -10.86 -1.34 0.30
C PHE A 56 -10.94 -2.68 -0.44
N ASN A 57 -12.03 -3.43 -0.24
CA ASN A 57 -12.28 -4.71 -0.91
C ASN A 57 -12.21 -4.57 -2.44
N GLU A 58 -13.00 -3.67 -3.03
CA GLU A 58 -12.97 -3.43 -4.49
C GLU A 58 -11.58 -3.00 -4.97
N ARG A 59 -10.89 -2.14 -4.21
CA ARG A 59 -9.57 -1.66 -4.59
C ARG A 59 -8.52 -2.78 -4.56
N PHE A 60 -8.58 -3.65 -3.57
CA PHE A 60 -7.68 -4.79 -3.45
C PHE A 60 -7.96 -5.85 -4.50
N MET A 61 -9.22 -6.15 -4.80
CA MET A 61 -9.57 -7.02 -5.92
C MET A 61 -9.04 -6.47 -7.24
N LYS A 62 -9.17 -5.16 -7.49
CA LYS A 62 -8.63 -4.50 -8.68
C LYS A 62 -7.10 -4.66 -8.79
N HIS A 63 -6.38 -4.54 -7.67
CA HIS A 63 -4.92 -4.74 -7.64
C HIS A 63 -4.54 -6.20 -7.94
N ILE A 64 -5.24 -7.16 -7.34
CA ILE A 64 -5.04 -8.58 -7.61
C ILE A 64 -5.30 -8.87 -9.10
N GLU A 65 -6.41 -8.39 -9.65
CA GLU A 65 -6.70 -8.51 -11.08
C GLU A 65 -5.60 -7.91 -11.95
N ASP A 66 -5.07 -6.73 -11.60
CA ASP A 66 -4.00 -6.10 -12.38
C ASP A 66 -2.72 -6.95 -12.38
N MET A 67 -2.37 -7.59 -11.26
CA MET A 67 -1.25 -8.55 -11.22
C MET A 67 -1.52 -9.78 -12.09
N TYR A 68 -2.70 -10.39 -11.95
CA TYR A 68 -3.09 -11.57 -12.73
C TYR A 68 -3.42 -11.26 -14.20
N CYS A 69 -3.42 -10.00 -14.60
CA CYS A 69 -3.50 -9.57 -16.00
C CYS A 69 -2.17 -9.03 -16.55
N GLY A 70 -1.07 -9.12 -15.78
CA GLY A 70 0.25 -8.62 -16.23
C GLY A 70 0.37 -7.10 -16.30
N LYS A 71 -0.45 -6.36 -15.55
CA LYS A 71 -0.47 -4.89 -15.53
C LYS A 71 0.36 -4.28 -14.42
N SER A 72 0.90 -5.11 -13.52
CA SER A 72 1.69 -4.67 -12.36
C SER A 72 3.10 -5.26 -12.42
N ILE A 73 4.07 -4.48 -11.94
CA ILE A 73 5.42 -5.00 -11.67
C ILE A 73 5.31 -6.01 -10.53
N ILE A 74 5.97 -7.16 -10.69
CA ILE A 74 6.13 -8.15 -9.63
C ILE A 74 7.61 -8.16 -9.25
N TYR A 75 7.89 -8.03 -7.96
CA TYR A 75 9.24 -8.10 -7.42
C TYR A 75 9.55 -9.49 -6.87
N ASP A 76 10.84 -9.82 -6.85
CA ASP A 76 11.38 -10.97 -6.14
C ASP A 76 11.02 -10.87 -4.65
N PHE A 77 10.20 -11.80 -4.15
CA PHE A 77 9.66 -11.72 -2.80
C PHE A 77 10.74 -11.92 -1.72
N GLU A 78 11.76 -12.74 -1.96
CA GLU A 78 12.84 -13.00 -0.99
C GLU A 78 13.71 -11.75 -0.81
N LEU A 79 14.00 -11.05 -1.90
CA LEU A 79 14.73 -9.78 -1.86
C LEU A 79 13.86 -8.68 -1.24
N LEU A 80 12.56 -8.64 -1.59
CA LEU A 80 11.63 -7.66 -1.05
C LEU A 80 11.47 -7.81 0.47
N GLN A 81 11.45 -9.05 0.97
CA GLN A 81 11.43 -9.34 2.41
C GLN A 81 12.64 -8.77 3.14
N LYS A 82 13.80 -8.71 2.48
CA LYS A 82 15.05 -8.13 2.99
C LYS A 82 15.12 -6.61 2.82
N GLY A 83 14.08 -5.98 2.26
CA GLY A 83 14.02 -4.55 2.00
C GLY A 83 14.65 -4.12 0.67
N ASN A 84 14.85 -5.04 -0.28
CA ASN A 84 15.43 -4.76 -1.60
C ASN A 84 14.43 -5.01 -2.72
N LYS A 85 14.38 -4.13 -3.73
CA LYS A 85 13.50 -4.32 -4.89
C LYS A 85 14.27 -4.86 -6.08
N LYS A 86 13.87 -6.03 -6.59
CA LYS A 86 14.33 -6.56 -7.88
C LYS A 86 13.14 -7.03 -8.69
N PRO A 87 12.80 -6.38 -9.82
CA PRO A 87 11.67 -6.81 -10.63
C PRO A 87 11.97 -8.17 -11.26
N ILE A 88 11.04 -9.11 -11.12
CA ILE A 88 11.05 -10.40 -11.85
C ILE A 88 10.15 -10.34 -13.08
N TYR A 89 9.16 -9.45 -13.05
CA TYR A 89 8.27 -9.16 -14.15
C TYR A 89 8.01 -7.66 -14.22
N ILE A 90 8.13 -7.14 -15.43
CA ILE A 90 7.77 -5.77 -15.78
C ILE A 90 6.70 -5.88 -16.86
N PRO A 91 5.57 -5.14 -16.74
CA PRO A 91 4.59 -5.05 -17.81
C PRO A 91 5.25 -4.52 -19.10
N THR A 92 5.42 -5.36 -20.10
CA THR A 92 6.16 -5.02 -21.34
C THR A 92 5.34 -5.20 -22.62
N GLY A 93 4.10 -5.65 -22.55
CA GLY A 93 3.37 -6.03 -23.76
C GLY A 93 1.88 -6.22 -23.60
N SER A 94 1.34 -7.04 -24.49
CA SER A 94 -0.09 -7.34 -24.54
C SER A 94 -0.48 -8.39 -23.48
N VAL A 95 -1.78 -8.47 -23.18
CA VAL A 95 -2.33 -9.56 -22.35
C VAL A 95 -1.98 -10.94 -22.91
N LEU A 96 -1.81 -11.07 -24.23
CA LEU A 96 -1.41 -12.32 -24.87
C LEU A 96 0.03 -12.73 -24.52
N ASP A 97 0.92 -11.76 -24.33
CA ASP A 97 2.31 -12.04 -23.94
C ASP A 97 2.38 -12.48 -22.47
N PHE A 98 1.56 -11.86 -21.61
CA PHE A 98 1.41 -12.32 -20.24
C PHE A 98 0.81 -13.73 -20.16
N ALA A 99 -0.18 -14.04 -21.00
CA ALA A 99 -0.80 -15.37 -21.03
C ALA A 99 0.21 -16.50 -21.31
N LYS A 100 1.25 -16.25 -22.11
CA LYS A 100 2.32 -17.23 -22.41
C LYS A 100 3.13 -17.62 -21.17
N ILE A 101 3.32 -16.68 -20.24
CA ILE A 101 4.11 -16.89 -19.00
C ILE A 101 3.23 -17.08 -17.75
N HIS A 102 1.90 -16.99 -17.90
CA HIS A 102 0.96 -16.98 -16.77
C HIS A 102 1.16 -18.18 -15.82
N LYS A 103 1.38 -19.38 -16.39
CA LYS A 103 1.57 -20.61 -15.61
C LYS A 103 2.80 -20.53 -14.69
N GLU A 104 3.86 -19.86 -15.13
CA GLU A 104 5.11 -19.74 -14.39
C GLU A 104 5.04 -18.60 -13.36
N ILE A 105 4.37 -17.50 -13.71
CA ILE A 105 4.32 -16.31 -12.86
C ILE A 105 3.23 -16.34 -11.78
N ALA A 106 2.13 -17.07 -12.01
CA ALA A 106 1.00 -17.11 -11.07
C ALA A 106 1.38 -17.60 -9.66
N PRO A 107 2.20 -18.66 -9.48
CA PRO A 107 2.70 -19.02 -8.15
C PRO A 107 3.50 -17.88 -7.49
N ILE A 108 4.31 -17.16 -8.26
CA ILE A 108 5.13 -16.06 -7.75
C ILE A 108 4.26 -14.86 -7.34
N ILE A 109 3.17 -14.59 -8.07
CA ILE A 109 2.17 -13.59 -7.68
C ILE A 109 1.54 -13.95 -6.32
N ASN A 110 1.26 -15.23 -6.08
CA ASN A 110 0.74 -15.66 -4.78
C ASN A 110 1.74 -15.41 -3.65
N ASP A 111 3.00 -15.80 -3.82
CA ASP A 111 4.05 -15.54 -2.83
C ASP A 111 4.25 -14.05 -2.59
N TYR A 112 4.23 -13.26 -3.66
CA TYR A 112 4.31 -11.80 -3.62
C TYR A 112 3.14 -11.18 -2.83
N LEU A 113 1.91 -11.59 -3.09
CA LEU A 113 0.73 -11.12 -2.34
C LEU A 113 0.80 -11.55 -0.86
N ASN A 114 1.28 -12.77 -0.58
CA ASN A 114 1.40 -13.31 0.77
C ASN A 114 2.49 -12.65 1.63
N LEU A 115 3.43 -11.95 0.99
CA LEU A 115 4.46 -11.19 1.70
C LEU A 115 3.91 -9.95 2.41
N PHE A 116 2.88 -9.30 1.85
CA PHE A 116 2.43 -8.01 2.35
C PHE A 116 1.51 -8.12 3.55
N SER A 117 1.84 -7.34 4.57
CA SER A 117 0.92 -6.91 5.62
C SER A 117 0.18 -5.66 5.16
N LEU A 118 -1.14 -5.72 5.18
CA LEU A 118 -2.02 -4.63 4.80
C LEU A 118 -2.44 -3.85 6.04
N PHE A 119 -2.28 -2.52 6.00
CA PHE A 119 -2.78 -1.64 7.04
C PHE A 119 -3.78 -0.67 6.44
N LEU A 120 -4.91 -0.49 7.12
CA LEU A 120 -6.03 0.30 6.64
C LEU A 120 -6.28 1.48 7.57
N LEU A 121 -6.60 2.61 6.97
CA LEU A 121 -6.95 3.84 7.66
C LEU A 121 -8.29 4.31 7.09
N PRO A 122 -9.42 3.86 7.67
CA PRO A 122 -10.73 4.29 7.21
C PRO A 122 -10.93 5.77 7.47
N ILE A 123 -11.22 6.54 6.43
CA ILE A 123 -11.43 7.99 6.52
C ILE A 123 -12.67 8.35 5.71
N LYS A 124 -13.71 8.81 6.41
CA LYS A 124 -14.94 9.31 5.78
C LYS A 124 -14.76 10.75 5.32
N SER A 125 -13.96 10.95 4.27
CA SER A 125 -13.74 12.27 3.68
C SER A 125 -13.87 12.26 2.14
N SER A 126 -13.70 13.43 1.54
CA SER A 126 -13.67 13.63 0.09
C SER A 126 -12.41 13.04 -0.52
N LYS A 127 -12.45 12.70 -1.81
CA LYS A 127 -11.28 12.19 -2.54
C LYS A 127 -10.09 13.15 -2.46
N ASN A 128 -10.33 14.46 -2.58
CA ASN A 128 -9.28 15.48 -2.47
C ASN A 128 -8.55 15.43 -1.12
N VAL A 129 -9.29 15.23 -0.02
CA VAL A 129 -8.68 15.09 1.31
C VAL A 129 -7.86 13.79 1.38
N LEU A 130 -8.39 12.67 0.88
CA LEU A 130 -7.65 11.40 0.87
C LEU A 130 -6.34 11.50 0.07
N GLU A 131 -6.37 12.13 -1.12
CA GLU A 131 -5.19 12.33 -1.95
C GLU A 131 -4.13 13.19 -1.25
N ARG A 132 -4.55 14.25 -0.57
CA ARG A 132 -3.61 15.11 0.18
C ARG A 132 -2.93 14.36 1.31
N ILE A 133 -3.68 13.56 2.07
CA ILE A 133 -3.11 12.76 3.15
C ILE A 133 -2.15 11.69 2.59
N GLU A 134 -2.54 10.98 1.53
CA GLU A 134 -1.65 10.01 0.85
C GLU A 134 -0.37 10.68 0.36
N SER A 135 -0.49 11.87 -0.22
CA SER A 135 0.65 12.60 -0.75
C SER A 135 1.58 13.08 0.36
N ALA A 136 1.05 13.51 1.50
CA ALA A 136 1.85 13.86 2.66
C ALA A 136 2.60 12.64 3.22
N ILE A 137 1.96 11.46 3.30
CA ILE A 137 2.62 10.20 3.68
C ILE A 137 3.74 9.87 2.68
N ILE A 138 3.47 9.90 1.38
CA ILE A 138 4.46 9.59 0.34
C ILE A 138 5.64 10.56 0.39
N ILE A 139 5.39 11.87 0.51
CA ILE A 139 6.45 12.89 0.57
C ILE A 139 7.32 12.68 1.81
N ASN A 140 6.70 12.43 2.97
CA ASN A 140 7.43 12.16 4.20
C ASN A 140 8.34 10.92 4.06
N LEU A 141 7.82 9.81 3.52
CA LEU A 141 8.61 8.61 3.27
C LEU A 141 9.73 8.81 2.23
N LYS A 142 9.47 9.60 1.18
CA LYS A 142 10.48 9.92 0.16
C LYS A 142 11.61 10.79 0.69
N ASN A 143 11.32 11.67 1.64
CA ASN A 143 12.31 12.52 2.29
C ASN A 143 13.14 11.77 3.35
N ASN A 144 12.77 10.53 3.69
CA ASN A 144 13.51 9.69 4.61
C ASN A 144 14.44 8.73 3.86
N SER A 145 15.75 8.98 3.91
CA SER A 145 16.77 8.22 3.18
C SER A 145 16.83 6.73 3.51
N ASN A 146 16.33 6.32 4.69
CA ASN A 146 16.37 4.93 5.12
C ASN A 146 15.27 4.06 4.49
N VAL A 147 14.20 4.69 3.97
CA VAL A 147 13.03 3.97 3.44
C VAL A 147 12.63 4.37 2.02
N SER A 148 13.10 5.53 1.54
CA SER A 148 12.71 6.08 0.24
C SER A 148 12.99 5.15 -0.94
N SER A 149 14.09 4.39 -0.91
CA SER A 149 14.46 3.43 -1.95
C SER A 149 13.53 2.21 -2.02
N PHE A 150 12.83 1.90 -0.93
CA PHE A 150 11.90 0.77 -0.85
C PHE A 150 10.47 1.13 -1.29
N LEU A 151 10.11 2.41 -1.22
CA LEU A 151 8.79 2.90 -1.61
C LEU A 151 8.57 2.78 -3.13
N ASP A 152 7.41 2.30 -3.53
CA ASP A 152 7.04 2.06 -4.94
C ASP A 152 6.18 3.16 -5.56
N ASN A 153 5.66 4.07 -4.73
CA ASN A 153 4.93 5.23 -5.22
C ASN A 153 5.81 6.13 -6.10
N TYR A 154 5.56 6.11 -7.41
CA TYR A 154 6.29 6.95 -8.37
C TYR A 154 6.11 8.44 -8.08
N LYS A 155 4.88 8.88 -7.76
CA LYS A 155 4.56 10.28 -7.44
C LYS A 155 3.44 10.38 -6.41
N PRO A 156 3.35 11.48 -5.65
CA PRO A 156 2.16 11.80 -4.87
C PRO A 156 0.93 11.97 -5.78
N SER A 157 -0.27 11.67 -5.27
CA SER A 157 -1.52 11.90 -6.01
C SER A 157 -1.83 13.38 -6.19
N ARG A 158 -1.58 14.23 -5.17
CA ARG A 158 -1.89 15.66 -5.17
C ARG A 158 -0.99 16.44 -4.21
N LEU A 159 -0.38 17.51 -4.71
CA LEU A 159 0.32 18.48 -3.86
C LEU A 159 -0.67 19.46 -3.19
N LYS A 160 -0.36 19.87 -1.96
CA LYS A 160 -1.13 20.88 -1.21
C LYS A 160 -1.03 22.24 -1.93
N LEU A 161 -2.17 22.86 -2.19
CA LEU A 161 -2.25 24.24 -2.70
C LEU A 161 -2.23 25.26 -1.56
N ILE A 162 -1.91 26.53 -1.87
CA ILE A 162 -1.92 27.60 -0.87
C ILE A 162 -3.32 27.85 -0.29
N THR A 163 -4.36 27.56 -1.07
CA THR A 163 -5.77 27.69 -0.69
C THR A 163 -6.30 26.47 0.06
N ASP A 164 -5.55 25.37 0.10
CA ASP A 164 -5.97 24.16 0.77
C ASP A 164 -5.81 24.34 2.30
N GLU A 165 -6.87 24.06 3.06
CA GLU A 165 -6.83 24.07 4.52
C GLU A 165 -5.75 23.14 5.07
N GLN A 166 -5.04 23.49 6.14
CA GLN A 166 -4.05 22.59 6.74
C GLN A 166 -4.71 21.39 7.43
N ILE A 167 -4.19 20.19 7.19
CA ILE A 167 -4.63 18.96 7.86
C ILE A 167 -3.47 18.40 8.68
N GLU A 168 -3.61 18.46 10.00
CA GLU A 168 -2.68 17.83 10.93
C GLU A 168 -3.15 16.41 11.23
N ILE A 169 -2.23 15.45 11.13
CA ILE A 169 -2.52 14.05 11.31
C ILE A 169 -1.64 13.52 12.40
N CYS A 170 -2.25 12.87 13.39
CA CYS A 170 -1.56 12.16 14.45
C CYS A 170 -1.92 10.68 14.37
N PHE A 171 -0.91 9.83 14.30
CA PHE A 171 -1.02 8.38 14.38
C PHE A 171 -0.81 7.92 15.82
N THR A 172 -1.60 6.95 16.23
CA THR A 172 -1.59 6.45 17.61
C THR A 172 -0.36 5.62 17.98
N ASN A 173 0.33 5.01 16.99
CA ASN A 173 1.43 4.06 17.23
C ASN A 173 2.59 4.26 16.23
N GLU A 174 3.83 4.01 16.68
CA GLU A 174 5.02 3.91 15.82
C GLU A 174 5.19 2.49 15.27
N LEU A 175 4.42 2.15 14.23
CA LEU A 175 4.49 0.83 13.60
C LEU A 175 5.45 0.76 12.41
N PHE A 176 5.72 1.91 11.78
CA PHE A 176 6.35 1.96 10.47
C PHE A 176 7.68 2.69 10.52
N PHE A 177 8.71 2.08 9.92
CA PHE A 177 9.99 2.75 9.76
C PHE A 177 9.82 4.05 8.97
N GLY A 178 10.29 5.15 9.56
CA GLY A 178 10.39 6.45 8.90
C GLY A 178 9.09 7.24 8.73
N LEU A 179 7.90 6.69 9.06
CA LEU A 179 6.64 7.43 8.96
C LEU A 179 6.48 8.46 10.09
N GLY A 180 6.92 8.12 11.31
CA GLY A 180 6.69 8.92 12.52
C GLY A 180 5.24 8.85 13.01
N THR A 181 4.94 9.65 14.04
CA THR A 181 3.61 9.70 14.70
C THR A 181 2.76 10.88 14.26
N SER A 182 3.28 11.82 13.47
CA SER A 182 2.50 12.96 13.01
C SER A 182 2.99 13.49 11.66
N LEU A 183 2.07 14.04 10.87
CA LEU A 183 2.38 14.72 9.60
C LEU A 183 1.37 15.81 9.28
N VAL A 184 1.75 16.69 8.35
CA VAL A 184 0.92 17.79 7.87
C VAL A 184 0.63 17.59 6.38
N ALA A 185 -0.65 17.61 6.02
CA ALA A 185 -1.16 17.48 4.66
C ALA A 185 -1.86 18.75 4.16
#